data_AF-A0A2P8D4Y3-F1
#
_entry.id   AF-A0A2P8D4Y3-F1
#
_cell.length_a   1.000
_cell.length_b   1.000
_cell.length_c   1.000
_cell.angle_alpha   90.00
_cell.angle_beta   90.00
_cell.angle_gamma   90.00
#
_symmetry.space_group_name_H-M   'P 1'
#
loop_
_entity.id
_entity.type
_entity.pdbx_description
1 polymer ?
#
loop_
_entity_poly.entity_id
_entity_poly.type
_entity_poly.pdbx_seq_one_letter_code
_entity_poly.pdbx_strand_id
1 'polypeptide(L)'
;MRNVVIAGGGMAALHTAEALREAGFDGTVTMVGDEAAHPYSRPPLSKEVLTGKGSPKSTELRTDAEFAALDVDLRLGARAHRLLPAERAVELADGSTLAADRVVVATGARAHRPGTGLDGVHTLRTIADAEAVRSGFEAGGRVVVVGAGFIGAEVAASARALGLEVTLIEAAATPLLRAVDPRVGSVLSELHRDNGVDLRLGVGVTGFEGDGRVERVRLADGSAVEASLVVAGLGVRLNTEWLAGSGVALDADGAVRCDEFCESSVPGVYAAGDLASWPHPRYGGRVRLEHWTNAGEQAAAAVHNLLAGEGARRPYTPVPYFWSDQYGMKIQLLGRAAPADTVEFVHGSPEDRKFVAFLGTGGMLTGVLGLRSTPKVMRHRALLAEPTTWADALARVRG
;
A
#
# COMPACT_ATOMS: atom_id res chain seq x y z
N MET A 1 -1.38 -20.76 -25.24
CA MET A 1 -1.47 -20.52 -23.78
C MET A 1 -2.85 -20.93 -23.35
N ARG A 2 -2.97 -21.77 -22.32
CA ARG A 2 -4.23 -22.30 -21.79
C ARG A 2 -4.31 -22.21 -20.26
N ASN A 3 -3.18 -22.13 -19.55
CA ASN A 3 -3.18 -22.11 -18.07
C ASN A 3 -2.45 -20.89 -17.52
N VAL A 4 -3.10 -20.10 -16.67
CA VAL A 4 -2.49 -18.99 -15.93
C VAL A 4 -2.65 -19.23 -14.44
N VAL A 5 -1.54 -19.16 -13.69
CA VAL A 5 -1.55 -19.21 -12.22
C VAL A 5 -1.28 -17.81 -11.66
N ILE A 6 -2.14 -17.34 -10.78
CA ILE A 6 -2.01 -16.08 -10.07
C ILE A 6 -1.64 -16.39 -8.62
N ALA A 7 -0.41 -16.04 -8.22
CA ALA A 7 0.08 -16.21 -6.86
C ALA A 7 -0.26 -14.95 -6.05
N GLY A 8 -1.34 -15.01 -5.27
CA GLY A 8 -1.88 -13.92 -4.45
C GLY A 8 -3.40 -14.00 -4.36
N GLY A 9 -3.97 -13.59 -3.22
CA GLY A 9 -5.42 -13.50 -2.99
C GLY A 9 -5.92 -12.07 -2.78
N GLY A 10 -5.11 -11.07 -3.14
CA GLY A 10 -5.41 -9.65 -2.93
C GLY A 10 -5.98 -8.96 -4.18
N MET A 11 -6.09 -7.63 -4.10
CA MET A 11 -6.62 -6.78 -5.16
C MET A 11 -5.94 -6.94 -6.52
N ALA A 12 -4.60 -6.96 -6.56
CA ALA A 12 -3.86 -7.16 -7.80
C ALA A 12 -4.17 -8.52 -8.43
N ALA A 13 -4.40 -9.55 -7.61
CA ALA A 13 -4.74 -10.88 -8.08
C ALA A 13 -6.16 -10.95 -8.65
N LEU A 14 -7.15 -10.36 -7.94
CA LEU A 14 -8.52 -10.23 -8.45
C LEU A 14 -8.54 -9.49 -9.80
N HIS A 15 -7.91 -8.31 -9.88
CA HIS A 15 -7.88 -7.54 -11.11
C HIS A 15 -7.12 -8.23 -12.24
N THR A 16 -6.14 -9.09 -11.91
CA THR A 16 -5.49 -9.94 -12.92
C THR A 16 -6.49 -10.95 -13.48
N ALA A 17 -7.27 -11.62 -12.64
CA ALA A 17 -8.29 -12.57 -13.09
C ALA A 17 -9.38 -11.88 -13.93
N GLU A 18 -9.84 -10.71 -13.50
CA GLU A 18 -10.81 -9.90 -14.24
C GLU A 18 -10.28 -9.47 -15.60
N ALA A 19 -9.08 -8.89 -15.65
CA ALA A 19 -8.48 -8.45 -16.91
C ALA A 19 -8.25 -9.61 -17.88
N LEU A 20 -7.95 -10.83 -17.39
CA LEU A 20 -7.86 -12.02 -18.24
C LEU A 20 -9.21 -12.32 -18.90
N ARG A 21 -10.29 -12.33 -18.12
CA ARG A 21 -11.64 -12.60 -18.63
C ARG A 21 -12.14 -11.49 -19.55
N GLU A 22 -11.92 -10.23 -19.20
CA GLU A 22 -12.26 -9.06 -20.04
C GLU A 22 -11.51 -9.08 -21.38
N ALA A 23 -10.27 -9.56 -21.40
CA ALA A 23 -9.48 -9.74 -22.62
C ALA A 23 -9.88 -10.98 -23.44
N GLY A 24 -10.91 -11.73 -23.01
CA GLY A 24 -11.41 -12.91 -23.71
C GLY A 24 -10.55 -14.17 -23.52
N PHE A 25 -9.71 -14.22 -22.48
CA PHE A 25 -8.95 -15.44 -22.18
C PHE A 25 -9.89 -16.55 -21.71
N ASP A 26 -9.99 -17.61 -22.52
CA ASP A 26 -10.88 -18.76 -22.35
C ASP A 26 -10.23 -19.95 -21.62
N GLY A 27 -8.98 -19.80 -21.19
CA GLY A 27 -8.23 -20.84 -20.51
C GLY A 27 -8.48 -20.91 -19.00
N THR A 28 -7.84 -21.89 -18.37
CA THR A 28 -7.88 -22.09 -16.92
C THR A 28 -7.11 -20.98 -16.21
N VAL A 29 -7.76 -20.35 -15.23
CA VAL A 29 -7.15 -19.38 -14.32
C VAL A 29 -7.24 -19.95 -12.91
N THR A 30 -6.09 -20.21 -12.30
CA THR A 30 -6.01 -20.64 -10.89
C THR A 30 -5.45 -19.49 -10.06
N MET A 31 -6.15 -19.10 -9.01
CA MET A 31 -5.70 -18.07 -8.08
C MET A 31 -5.48 -18.68 -6.71
N VAL A 32 -4.28 -18.49 -6.15
CA VAL A 32 -3.89 -19.07 -4.85
C VAL A 32 -3.57 -17.98 -3.84
N GLY A 33 -4.16 -18.06 -2.65
CA GLY A 33 -3.98 -17.08 -1.57
C GLY A 33 -3.78 -17.73 -0.21
N ASP A 34 -2.91 -17.16 0.61
CA ASP A 34 -2.64 -17.62 1.98
C ASP A 34 -3.80 -17.32 2.95
N GLU A 35 -4.56 -16.26 2.69
CA GLU A 35 -5.73 -15.92 3.51
C GLU A 35 -6.93 -16.83 3.16
N ALA A 36 -7.74 -17.17 4.17
CA ALA A 36 -8.97 -17.97 4.02
C ALA A 36 -10.19 -17.13 3.58
N ALA A 37 -9.95 -15.95 2.99
CA ALA A 37 -10.97 -14.98 2.64
C ALA A 37 -10.91 -14.61 1.15
N HIS A 38 -12.06 -14.32 0.55
CA HIS A 38 -12.15 -13.76 -0.80
C HIS A 38 -11.40 -12.41 -0.88
N PRO A 39 -10.95 -11.97 -2.06
CA PRO A 39 -10.29 -10.68 -2.21
C PRO A 39 -11.14 -9.51 -1.72
N TYR A 40 -10.52 -8.63 -0.92
CA TYR A 40 -11.17 -7.49 -0.29
C TYR A 40 -10.33 -6.21 -0.38
N SER A 41 -10.98 -5.06 -0.18
CA SER A 41 -10.37 -3.75 -0.11
C SER A 41 -9.74 -3.54 1.27
N ARG A 42 -8.43 -3.30 1.32
CA ARG A 42 -7.71 -3.04 2.58
C ARG A 42 -7.89 -1.62 3.16
N PRO A 43 -8.09 -0.53 2.39
CA PRO A 43 -8.20 0.83 2.94
C PRO A 43 -9.27 1.06 4.02
N PRO A 44 -10.44 0.41 4.01
CA PRO A 44 -11.43 0.54 5.10
C PRO A 44 -10.99 -0.11 6.42
N LEU A 45 -9.99 -1.01 6.39
CA LEU A 45 -9.53 -1.74 7.58
C LEU A 45 -8.94 -0.84 8.66
N SER A 46 -8.43 0.35 8.32
CA SER A 46 -7.92 1.36 9.27
C SER A 46 -8.95 2.44 9.63
N LYS A 47 -10.15 2.37 9.05
CA LYS A 47 -11.16 3.45 9.07
C LYS A 47 -12.53 2.92 9.53
N GLU A 48 -13.43 2.64 8.59
CA GLU A 48 -14.82 2.28 8.87
C GLU A 48 -14.90 0.95 9.65
N VAL A 49 -14.00 0.01 9.38
CA VAL A 49 -13.98 -1.29 10.08
C VAL A 49 -13.54 -1.12 11.54
N LEU A 50 -12.48 -0.34 11.83
CA LEU A 50 -12.04 -0.10 13.21
C LEU A 50 -13.06 0.71 14.02
N THR A 51 -13.76 1.63 13.37
CA THR A 51 -14.76 2.48 14.02
C THR A 51 -16.13 1.80 14.16
N GLY A 52 -16.30 0.57 13.65
CA GLY A 52 -17.57 -0.16 13.66
C GLY A 52 -18.64 0.42 12.70
N LYS A 53 -18.31 1.44 11.90
CA LYS A 53 -19.20 2.01 10.86
C LYS A 53 -19.27 1.12 9.61
N GLY A 54 -18.32 0.21 9.46
CA GLY A 54 -18.29 -0.83 8.44
C GLY A 54 -18.02 -2.20 9.07
N SER A 55 -17.95 -3.22 8.22
CA SER A 55 -17.66 -4.60 8.62
C SER A 55 -16.63 -5.23 7.67
N PRO A 56 -15.96 -6.33 8.07
CA PRO A 56 -15.13 -7.11 7.14
C PRO A 56 -15.88 -7.48 5.86
N LYS A 57 -17.17 -7.89 5.96
CA LYS A 57 -18.00 -8.20 4.79
C LYS A 57 -18.15 -7.01 3.83
N SER A 58 -18.29 -5.79 4.36
CA SER A 58 -18.40 -4.58 3.52
C SER A 58 -17.12 -4.24 2.74
N THR A 59 -16.01 -4.92 3.03
CA THR A 59 -14.73 -4.70 2.32
C THR A 59 -14.59 -5.59 1.08
N GLU A 60 -15.44 -6.60 0.91
CA GLU A 60 -15.37 -7.49 -0.26
C GLU A 60 -15.48 -6.70 -1.56
N LEU A 61 -14.62 -7.04 -2.53
CA LEU A 61 -14.57 -6.32 -3.80
C LEU A 61 -15.63 -6.80 -4.78
N ARG A 62 -16.09 -8.05 -4.61
CA ARG A 62 -17.10 -8.71 -5.43
C ARG A 62 -18.01 -9.54 -4.55
N THR A 63 -19.26 -9.65 -4.98
CA THR A 63 -20.19 -10.64 -4.46
C THR A 63 -19.78 -12.05 -4.88
N ASP A 64 -20.26 -13.07 -4.18
CA ASP A 64 -20.01 -14.47 -4.52
C ASP A 64 -20.44 -14.81 -5.95
N ALA A 65 -21.55 -14.23 -6.42
CA ALA A 65 -22.07 -14.42 -7.77
C ALA A 65 -21.18 -13.77 -8.85
N GLU A 66 -20.73 -12.54 -8.63
CA GLU A 66 -19.79 -11.87 -9.53
C GLU A 66 -18.46 -12.62 -9.60
N PHE A 67 -17.98 -13.11 -8.46
CA PHE A 67 -16.74 -13.87 -8.40
C PHE A 67 -16.88 -15.22 -9.11
N ALA A 68 -17.98 -15.95 -8.88
CA ALA A 68 -18.26 -17.21 -9.57
C ALA A 68 -18.34 -17.04 -11.10
N ALA A 69 -18.86 -15.91 -11.57
CA ALA A 69 -18.91 -15.58 -13.00
C ALA A 69 -17.53 -15.38 -13.65
N LEU A 70 -16.47 -15.15 -12.86
CA LEU A 70 -15.10 -15.10 -13.38
C LEU A 70 -14.54 -16.49 -13.73
N ASP A 71 -15.18 -17.58 -13.31
CA ASP A 71 -14.74 -18.96 -13.57
C ASP A 71 -13.25 -19.17 -13.22
N VAL A 72 -12.89 -18.85 -11.97
CA VAL A 72 -11.53 -18.96 -11.43
C VAL A 72 -11.48 -20.15 -10.47
N ASP A 73 -10.47 -21.01 -10.63
CA ASP A 73 -10.09 -22.00 -9.61
C ASP A 73 -9.44 -21.27 -8.43
N LEU A 74 -10.27 -20.81 -7.48
CA LEU A 74 -9.86 -20.08 -6.30
C LEU A 74 -9.46 -21.05 -5.18
N ARG A 75 -8.19 -20.98 -4.77
CA ARG A 75 -7.64 -21.77 -3.66
C ARG A 75 -7.25 -20.85 -2.50
N LEU A 76 -8.14 -20.75 -1.52
CA LEU A 76 -7.94 -20.01 -0.28
C LEU A 76 -7.20 -20.85 0.76
N GLY A 77 -6.41 -20.22 1.63
CA GLY A 77 -5.51 -20.93 2.56
C GLY A 77 -4.40 -21.73 1.85
N ALA A 78 -4.20 -21.52 0.55
CA ALA A 78 -3.25 -22.22 -0.29
C ALA A 78 -2.07 -21.30 -0.62
N ARG A 79 -1.04 -21.34 0.22
CA ARG A 79 0.14 -20.47 0.08
C ARG A 79 1.08 -20.99 -1.01
N ALA A 80 1.44 -20.12 -1.96
CA ALA A 80 2.55 -20.38 -2.88
C ALA A 80 3.87 -20.53 -2.09
N HIS A 81 4.57 -21.64 -2.31
CA HIS A 81 5.78 -22.00 -1.57
C HIS A 81 7.04 -21.89 -2.43
N ARG A 82 6.97 -22.26 -3.71
CA ARG A 82 8.11 -22.20 -4.62
C ARG A 82 7.67 -21.98 -6.07
N LEU A 83 8.41 -21.14 -6.78
CA LEU A 83 8.31 -21.05 -8.24
C LEU A 83 9.29 -22.05 -8.88
N LEU A 84 8.79 -22.87 -9.82
CA LEU A 84 9.55 -23.89 -10.55
C LEU A 84 9.56 -23.53 -12.05
N PRO A 85 10.43 -22.62 -12.52
CA PRO A 85 10.39 -22.15 -13.91
C PRO A 85 10.65 -23.23 -14.95
N ALA A 86 11.55 -24.17 -14.67
CA ALA A 86 11.89 -25.26 -15.59
C ALA A 86 10.70 -26.18 -15.85
N GLU A 87 9.88 -26.40 -14.81
CA GLU A 87 8.65 -27.20 -14.86
C GLU A 87 7.42 -26.35 -15.23
N ARG A 88 7.61 -25.03 -15.35
CA ARG A 88 6.56 -24.02 -15.52
C ARG A 88 5.44 -24.22 -14.51
N ALA A 89 5.80 -24.23 -13.23
CA ALA A 89 4.84 -24.54 -12.17
C ALA A 89 5.04 -23.72 -10.90
N VAL A 90 3.99 -23.69 -10.07
CA VAL A 90 4.00 -23.16 -8.71
C VAL A 90 3.73 -24.31 -7.74
N GLU A 91 4.68 -24.55 -6.84
CA GLU A 91 4.51 -25.48 -5.72
C GLU A 91 3.82 -24.74 -4.56
N LEU A 92 2.83 -25.38 -3.95
CA LEU A 92 2.09 -24.87 -2.81
C LEU A 92 2.64 -25.43 -1.50
N ALA A 93 2.28 -24.82 -0.37
CA ALA A 93 2.80 -25.19 0.95
C ALA A 93 2.40 -26.60 1.41
N ASP A 94 1.38 -27.22 0.79
CA ASP A 94 0.98 -28.61 1.03
C ASP A 94 1.77 -29.62 0.17
N GLY A 95 2.70 -29.14 -0.66
CA GLY A 95 3.51 -29.94 -1.59
C GLY A 95 2.82 -30.22 -2.93
N SER A 96 1.58 -29.80 -3.13
CA SER A 96 0.93 -29.89 -4.44
C SER A 96 1.52 -28.89 -5.43
N THR A 97 1.41 -29.19 -6.73
CA THR A 97 2.03 -28.38 -7.80
C THR A 97 1.00 -28.00 -8.84
N LEU A 98 1.06 -26.74 -9.29
CA LEU A 98 0.20 -26.16 -10.32
C LEU A 98 1.00 -25.85 -11.57
N ALA A 99 0.76 -26.57 -12.66
CA ALA A 99 1.36 -26.26 -13.96
C ALA A 99 0.71 -24.99 -14.56
N ALA A 100 1.53 -24.13 -15.17
CA ALA A 100 1.12 -22.84 -15.68
C ALA A 100 1.90 -22.47 -16.94
N ASP A 101 1.23 -22.02 -17.99
CA ASP A 101 1.93 -21.42 -19.14
C ASP A 101 2.47 -20.02 -18.79
N ARG A 102 1.79 -19.34 -17.85
CA ARG A 102 2.16 -18.04 -17.31
C ARG A 102 1.88 -17.99 -15.82
N VAL A 103 2.73 -17.26 -15.10
CA VAL A 103 2.55 -16.98 -13.67
C VAL A 103 2.46 -15.48 -13.45
N VAL A 104 1.50 -15.03 -12.65
CA VAL A 104 1.43 -13.65 -12.17
C VAL A 104 1.72 -13.62 -10.66
N VAL A 105 2.81 -12.97 -10.29
CA VAL A 105 3.22 -12.74 -8.90
C VAL A 105 2.49 -11.51 -8.35
N ALA A 106 1.51 -11.76 -7.48
CA ALA A 106 0.65 -10.76 -6.86
C ALA A 106 0.54 -10.97 -5.33
N THR A 107 1.59 -11.52 -4.71
CA THR A 107 1.63 -11.85 -3.27
C THR A 107 1.76 -10.62 -2.36
N GLY A 108 1.98 -9.44 -2.92
CA GLY A 108 2.01 -8.16 -2.24
C GLY A 108 3.01 -8.08 -1.08
N ALA A 109 2.58 -7.45 0.01
CA ALA A 109 3.40 -7.19 1.20
C ALA A 109 2.65 -7.50 2.50
N ARG A 110 3.40 -7.74 3.57
CA ARG A 110 2.92 -7.93 4.95
C ARG A 110 3.47 -6.84 5.88
N ALA A 111 2.74 -6.50 6.94
CA ALA A 111 3.19 -5.51 7.91
C ALA A 111 4.47 -5.97 8.64
N HIS A 112 5.39 -5.03 8.89
CA HIS A 112 6.56 -5.30 9.73
C HIS A 112 6.12 -5.43 11.19
N ARG A 113 6.23 -6.66 11.73
CA ARG A 113 5.88 -6.94 13.12
C ARG A 113 7.03 -6.56 14.06
N PRO A 114 6.75 -5.93 15.21
CA PRO A 114 7.74 -5.74 16.25
C PRO A 114 8.22 -7.08 16.81
N GLY A 115 9.48 -7.17 17.23
CA GLY A 115 10.06 -8.38 17.81
C GLY A 115 9.67 -8.58 19.28
N THR A 116 8.40 -8.86 19.55
CA THR A 116 7.87 -9.13 20.90
C THR A 116 6.85 -10.26 20.88
N GLY A 117 6.76 -11.01 21.98
CA GLY A 117 5.73 -12.03 22.21
C GLY A 117 4.60 -11.59 23.13
N LEU A 118 4.57 -10.31 23.53
CA LEU A 118 3.54 -9.76 24.41
C LEU A 118 2.19 -9.65 23.71
N ASP A 119 1.13 -10.05 24.40
CA ASP A 119 -0.25 -9.79 23.99
C ASP A 119 -0.52 -8.27 23.96
N GLY A 120 -1.47 -7.87 23.11
CA GLY A 120 -1.87 -6.46 22.96
C GLY A 120 -0.94 -5.64 22.05
N VAL A 121 0.07 -6.26 21.42
CA VAL A 121 0.89 -5.62 20.39
C VAL A 121 0.48 -6.14 19.01
N HIS A 122 -0.15 -5.29 18.21
CA HIS A 122 -0.71 -5.65 16.92
C HIS A 122 -0.07 -4.86 15.77
N THR A 123 -0.16 -5.41 14.57
CA THR A 123 -0.02 -4.69 13.30
C THR A 123 -1.38 -4.52 12.65
N LEU A 124 -1.48 -3.78 11.55
CA LEU A 124 -2.71 -3.70 10.77
C LEU A 124 -2.46 -3.90 9.27
N ARG A 125 -2.85 -5.06 8.74
CA ARG A 125 -2.81 -5.36 7.31
C ARG A 125 -3.99 -6.20 6.83
N THR A 126 -4.39 -7.22 7.59
CA THR A 126 -5.46 -8.17 7.24
C THR A 126 -6.77 -7.89 7.99
N ILE A 127 -7.85 -8.57 7.60
CA ILE A 127 -9.11 -8.56 8.37
C ILE A 127 -8.86 -9.03 9.81
N ALA A 128 -8.12 -10.12 9.99
CA ALA A 128 -7.80 -10.65 11.32
C ALA A 128 -7.03 -9.64 12.17
N ASP A 129 -6.09 -8.89 11.58
CA ASP A 129 -5.42 -7.80 12.28
C ASP A 129 -6.42 -6.69 12.70
N ALA A 130 -7.34 -6.31 11.80
CA ALA A 130 -8.33 -5.28 12.07
C ALA A 130 -9.32 -5.69 13.18
N GLU A 131 -9.73 -6.95 13.20
CA GLU A 131 -10.56 -7.52 14.27
C GLU A 131 -9.83 -7.51 15.61
N ALA A 132 -8.56 -7.93 15.63
CA ALA A 132 -7.75 -7.91 16.85
C ALA A 132 -7.56 -6.49 17.41
N VAL A 133 -7.27 -5.50 16.54
CA VAL A 133 -7.18 -4.08 16.93
C VAL A 133 -8.52 -3.57 17.44
N ARG A 134 -9.61 -3.90 16.76
CA ARG A 134 -10.96 -3.49 17.17
C ARG A 134 -11.36 -4.08 18.53
N SER A 135 -11.07 -5.36 18.79
CA SER A 135 -11.29 -5.94 20.12
C SER A 135 -10.47 -5.22 21.19
N GLY A 136 -9.25 -4.78 20.87
CA GLY A 136 -8.46 -3.91 21.73
C GLY A 136 -9.11 -2.54 22.00
N PHE A 137 -9.72 -1.93 20.98
CA PHE A 137 -10.48 -0.68 21.13
C PHE A 137 -11.71 -0.85 22.03
N GLU A 138 -12.44 -1.96 21.87
CA GLU A 138 -13.64 -2.27 22.67
C GLU A 138 -13.30 -2.55 24.14
N ALA A 139 -12.13 -3.14 24.42
CA ALA A 139 -11.62 -3.32 25.78
C ALA A 139 -11.21 -1.98 26.45
N GLY A 140 -10.92 -0.95 25.66
CA GLY A 140 -10.57 0.39 26.12
C GLY A 140 -9.15 0.53 26.67
N GLY A 141 -8.91 1.63 27.40
CA GLY A 141 -7.61 1.98 27.95
C GLY A 141 -6.76 2.86 27.03
N ARG A 142 -5.44 2.76 27.17
CA ARG A 142 -4.46 3.62 26.50
C ARG A 142 -3.91 2.94 25.26
N VAL A 143 -4.18 3.56 24.11
CA VAL A 143 -3.71 3.11 22.80
C VAL A 143 -2.41 3.83 22.47
N VAL A 144 -1.34 3.08 22.22
CA VAL A 144 -0.11 3.61 21.64
C VAL A 144 -0.01 3.19 20.18
N VAL A 145 0.13 4.17 19.29
CA VAL A 145 0.42 3.92 17.88
C VAL A 145 1.88 4.22 17.61
N VAL A 146 2.60 3.27 17.01
CA VAL A 146 4.03 3.42 16.68
C VAL A 146 4.20 3.61 15.18
N GLY A 147 4.67 4.79 14.78
CA GLY A 147 4.84 5.24 13.41
C GLY A 147 3.68 6.11 12.94
N ALA A 148 3.96 7.36 12.58
CA ALA A 148 3.02 8.32 11.99
C ALA A 148 3.07 8.29 10.44
N GLY A 149 3.14 7.08 9.89
CA GLY A 149 2.81 6.78 8.51
C GLY A 149 1.30 6.90 8.24
N PHE A 150 0.85 6.70 6.99
CA PHE A 150 -0.58 6.82 6.65
C PHE A 150 -1.46 5.91 7.50
N ILE A 151 -1.08 4.64 7.65
CA ILE A 151 -1.85 3.67 8.43
C ILE A 151 -1.86 4.04 9.92
N GLY A 152 -0.71 4.41 10.50
CA GLY A 152 -0.65 4.80 11.91
C GLY A 152 -1.47 6.06 12.22
N ALA A 153 -1.40 7.06 11.34
CA ALA A 153 -2.21 8.27 11.46
C ALA A 153 -3.72 7.97 11.37
N GLU A 154 -4.13 7.09 10.46
CA GLU A 154 -5.53 6.66 10.34
C GLU A 154 -6.00 5.85 11.56
N VAL A 155 -5.18 4.95 12.09
CA VAL A 155 -5.48 4.20 13.32
C VAL A 155 -5.65 5.15 14.51
N ALA A 156 -4.73 6.12 14.67
CA ALA A 156 -4.83 7.13 15.71
C ALA A 156 -6.11 7.97 15.57
N ALA A 157 -6.49 8.35 14.35
CA ALA A 157 -7.73 9.06 14.09
C ALA A 157 -8.97 8.22 14.42
N SER A 158 -8.99 6.94 14.03
CA SER A 158 -10.08 6.00 14.33
C SER A 158 -10.24 5.76 15.83
N ALA A 159 -9.15 5.57 16.57
CA ALA A 159 -9.17 5.42 18.03
C ALA A 159 -9.73 6.67 18.73
N ARG A 160 -9.30 7.87 18.31
CA ARG A 160 -9.83 9.14 18.84
C ARG A 160 -11.30 9.34 18.51
N ALA A 161 -11.76 8.92 17.32
CA ALA A 161 -13.18 8.99 16.95
C ALA A 161 -14.08 8.12 17.85
N LEU A 162 -13.51 7.10 18.50
CA LEU A 162 -14.18 6.25 19.50
C LEU A 162 -13.98 6.77 20.94
N GLY A 163 -13.29 7.89 21.15
CA GLY A 163 -13.07 8.50 22.47
C GLY A 163 -11.91 7.89 23.27
N LEU A 164 -11.07 7.04 22.67
CA LEU A 164 -9.94 6.40 23.35
C LEU A 164 -8.78 7.37 23.60
N GLU A 165 -8.01 7.17 24.67
CA GLU A 165 -6.75 7.88 24.91
C GLU A 165 -5.67 7.37 23.95
N VAL A 166 -5.03 8.26 23.20
CA VAL A 166 -4.07 7.88 22.14
C VAL A 166 -2.77 8.64 22.31
N THR A 167 -1.66 7.90 22.36
CA THR A 167 -0.32 8.42 22.10
C THR A 167 0.15 7.96 20.73
N LEU A 168 0.55 8.89 19.85
CA LEU A 168 1.14 8.58 18.55
C LEU A 168 2.63 8.93 18.59
N ILE A 169 3.48 7.94 18.32
CA ILE A 169 4.93 8.05 18.44
C ILE A 169 5.58 7.94 17.06
N GLU A 170 6.44 8.90 16.71
CA GLU A 170 7.15 8.94 15.43
C GLU A 170 8.62 9.30 15.65
N ALA A 171 9.50 8.54 15.01
CA ALA A 171 10.95 8.77 15.08
C ALA A 171 11.36 10.01 14.27
N ALA A 172 10.64 10.32 13.19
CA ALA A 172 10.84 11.52 12.38
C ALA A 172 10.36 12.79 13.08
N ALA A 173 10.85 13.94 12.61
CA ALA A 173 10.48 15.25 13.13
C ALA A 173 9.02 15.65 12.82
N THR A 174 8.41 15.05 11.79
CA THR A 174 7.00 15.25 11.41
C THR A 174 6.40 13.95 10.86
N PRO A 175 5.07 13.74 10.98
CA PRO A 175 4.35 12.68 10.29
C PRO A 175 4.62 12.68 8.79
N LEU A 176 4.58 11.49 8.18
CA LEU A 176 4.69 11.32 6.72
C LEU A 176 5.93 11.98 6.09
N LEU A 177 7.03 12.19 6.82
CA LEU A 177 8.23 12.90 6.34
C LEU A 177 8.77 12.35 5.01
N ARG A 178 8.62 11.04 4.76
CA ARG A 178 9.03 10.39 3.50
C ARG A 178 8.10 10.63 2.32
N ALA A 179 6.95 11.26 2.53
CA ALA A 179 5.91 11.42 1.52
C ALA A 179 5.49 12.88 1.30
N VAL A 180 5.56 13.73 2.33
CA VAL A 180 5.08 15.12 2.26
C VAL A 180 6.15 16.14 2.68
N ASP A 181 6.00 17.38 2.23
CA ASP A 181 6.81 18.52 2.67
C ASP A 181 6.67 18.72 4.20
N PRO A 182 7.75 19.08 4.93
CA PRO A 182 7.69 19.28 6.39
C PRO A 182 6.64 20.29 6.86
N ARG A 183 6.32 21.33 6.07
CA ARG A 183 5.24 22.28 6.40
C ARG A 183 3.89 21.58 6.43
N VAL A 184 3.66 20.63 5.50
CA VAL A 184 2.46 19.78 5.51
C VAL A 184 2.50 18.80 6.68
N GLY A 185 3.66 18.19 6.96
CA GLY A 185 3.85 17.35 8.14
C GLY A 185 3.52 18.09 9.45
N SER A 186 3.86 19.38 9.56
CA SER A 186 3.49 20.22 10.72
C SER A 186 1.98 20.42 10.82
N VAL A 187 1.29 20.72 9.71
CA VAL A 187 -0.17 20.82 9.68
C VAL A 187 -0.84 19.52 10.16
N LEU A 188 -0.33 18.37 9.72
CA LEU A 188 -0.85 17.07 10.15
C LEU A 188 -0.54 16.79 11.63
N SER A 189 0.59 17.29 12.13
CA SER A 189 0.94 17.19 13.56
C SER A 189 -0.05 17.96 14.42
N GLU A 190 -0.36 19.20 14.05
CA GLU A 190 -1.37 20.01 14.72
C GLU A 190 -2.74 19.36 14.63
N LEU A 191 -3.12 18.81 13.47
CA LEU A 191 -4.39 18.11 13.30
C LEU A 191 -4.56 16.96 14.30
N HIS A 192 -3.52 16.15 14.52
CA HIS A 192 -3.57 15.11 15.55
C HIS A 192 -3.72 15.69 16.96
N ARG A 193 -2.97 16.74 17.30
CA ARG A 193 -3.04 17.39 18.62
C ARG A 193 -4.40 18.04 18.88
N ASP A 194 -4.98 18.71 17.89
CA ASP A 194 -6.30 19.33 17.95
C ASP A 194 -7.40 18.28 18.21
N ASN A 195 -7.17 17.03 17.82
CA ASN A 195 -8.06 15.90 18.08
C ASN A 195 -7.70 15.12 19.37
N GLY A 196 -6.81 15.66 20.20
CA GLY A 196 -6.45 15.14 21.51
C GLY A 196 -5.50 13.95 21.51
N VAL A 197 -4.68 13.79 20.46
CA VAL A 197 -3.58 12.81 20.45
C VAL A 197 -2.36 13.38 21.20
N ASP A 198 -1.78 12.63 22.13
CA ASP A 198 -0.42 12.88 22.63
C ASP A 198 0.58 12.51 21.51
N LEU A 199 0.99 13.51 20.73
CA LEU A 199 1.87 13.33 19.58
C LEU A 199 3.33 13.55 19.96
N ARG A 200 4.10 12.46 19.98
CA ARG A 200 5.54 12.43 20.29
C ARG A 200 6.36 12.24 19.02
N LEU A 201 7.03 13.30 18.59
CA LEU A 201 7.84 13.33 17.37
C LEU A 201 9.34 13.32 17.72
N GLY A 202 10.18 12.91 16.78
CA GLY A 202 11.63 12.90 16.96
C GLY A 202 12.12 11.85 17.96
N VAL A 203 11.28 10.87 18.33
CA VAL A 203 11.60 9.86 19.34
C VAL A 203 11.21 8.47 18.86
N GLY A 204 12.19 7.57 18.85
CA GLY A 204 11.99 6.17 18.46
C GLY A 204 11.51 5.30 19.63
N VAL A 205 10.83 4.20 19.31
CA VAL A 205 10.53 3.12 20.25
C VAL A 205 11.71 2.15 20.30
N THR A 206 12.13 1.77 21.51
CA THR A 206 13.24 0.83 21.74
C THR A 206 12.78 -0.52 22.27
N GLY A 207 11.56 -0.63 22.79
CA GLY A 207 11.02 -1.91 23.26
C GLY A 207 9.60 -1.82 23.82
N PHE A 208 9.06 -2.99 24.17
CA PHE A 208 7.75 -3.17 24.80
C PHE A 208 7.95 -3.93 26.10
N GLU A 209 7.22 -3.55 27.14
CA GLU A 209 7.32 -4.18 28.47
C GLU A 209 5.96 -4.64 28.97
N GLY A 210 5.98 -5.70 29.77
CA GLY A 210 4.86 -6.17 30.59
C GLY A 210 5.00 -7.66 30.93
N ASP A 211 4.06 -8.19 31.69
CA ASP A 211 4.00 -9.60 32.09
C ASP A 211 2.94 -10.34 31.25
N GLY A 212 3.39 -11.02 30.19
CA GLY A 212 2.52 -11.68 29.21
C GLY A 212 1.76 -10.74 28.25
N ARG A 213 1.39 -9.54 28.70
CA ARG A 213 0.71 -8.48 27.94
C ARG A 213 1.47 -7.18 28.02
N VAL A 214 1.37 -6.34 26.99
CA VAL A 214 1.96 -4.99 27.01
C VAL A 214 1.34 -4.12 28.11
N GLU A 215 2.21 -3.46 28.87
CA GLU A 215 1.88 -2.44 29.86
C GLU A 215 2.54 -1.10 29.54
N ARG A 216 3.72 -1.12 28.91
CA ARG A 216 4.50 0.07 28.57
C ARG A 216 5.26 -0.05 27.25
N VAL A 217 5.47 1.09 26.61
CA VAL A 217 6.36 1.26 25.45
C VAL A 217 7.58 2.09 25.85
N ARG A 218 8.78 1.53 25.69
CA ARG A 218 10.05 2.23 25.99
C ARG A 218 10.48 3.09 24.81
N LEU A 219 10.94 4.30 25.12
CA LEU A 219 11.39 5.27 24.13
C LEU A 219 12.91 5.45 24.17
N ALA A 220 13.46 5.96 23.07
CA ALA A 220 14.90 6.18 22.89
C ALA A 220 15.48 7.27 23.82
N ASP A 221 14.64 8.16 24.34
CA ASP A 221 15.02 9.20 25.31
C ASP A 221 15.05 8.69 26.76
N GLY A 222 14.79 7.40 26.98
CA GLY A 222 14.75 6.76 28.30
C GLY A 222 13.39 6.84 29.00
N SER A 223 12.43 7.58 28.46
CA SER A 223 11.06 7.61 28.97
C SER A 223 10.26 6.37 28.57
N ALA A 224 9.07 6.21 29.17
CA ALA A 224 8.13 5.15 28.83
C ALA A 224 6.69 5.71 28.80
N VAL A 225 5.85 5.09 27.96
CA VAL A 225 4.43 5.40 27.82
C VAL A 225 3.61 4.20 28.25
N GLU A 226 2.64 4.39 29.14
CA GLU A 226 1.72 3.32 29.52
C GLU A 226 0.78 2.96 28.36
N ALA A 227 0.61 1.66 28.10
CA ALA A 227 -0.18 1.16 26.99
C ALA A 227 -0.90 -0.13 27.40
N SER A 228 -2.20 -0.24 27.09
CA SER A 228 -2.93 -1.51 27.14
C SER A 228 -3.12 -2.13 25.75
N LEU A 229 -2.90 -1.32 24.71
CA LEU A 229 -2.93 -1.70 23.30
C LEU A 229 -1.83 -0.95 22.55
N VAL A 230 -1.09 -1.66 21.71
CA VAL A 230 -0.12 -1.09 20.77
C VAL A 230 -0.50 -1.45 19.34
N VAL A 231 -0.52 -0.47 18.44
CA VAL A 231 -0.64 -0.71 17.00
C VAL A 231 0.61 -0.21 16.28
N ALA A 232 1.37 -1.12 15.70
CA ALA A 232 2.64 -0.85 15.05
C ALA A 232 2.49 -0.64 13.53
N GLY A 233 2.75 0.58 13.08
CA GLY A 233 2.80 1.02 11.68
C GLY A 233 4.24 1.19 11.18
N LEU A 234 5.05 0.13 11.22
CA LEU A 234 6.50 0.17 10.97
C LEU A 234 6.90 -0.06 9.50
N GLY A 235 5.98 0.15 8.57
CA GLY A 235 6.15 -0.20 7.17
C GLY A 235 5.89 -1.69 6.89
N VAL A 236 6.33 -2.15 5.72
CA VAL A 236 6.00 -3.49 5.19
C VAL A 236 7.24 -4.27 4.77
N ARG A 237 7.08 -5.59 4.64
CA ARG A 237 8.02 -6.51 3.98
C ARG A 237 7.31 -7.15 2.79
N LEU A 238 7.98 -7.22 1.65
CA LEU A 238 7.43 -7.83 0.44
C LEU A 238 7.40 -9.37 0.58
N ASN A 239 6.34 -9.99 0.08
CA ASN A 239 6.13 -11.44 0.17
C ASN A 239 6.80 -12.16 -1.02
N THR A 240 8.12 -12.09 -1.10
CA THR A 240 8.92 -12.59 -2.23
C THR A 240 9.85 -13.73 -1.87
N GLU A 241 9.83 -14.21 -0.62
CA GLU A 241 10.71 -15.27 -0.13
C GLU A 241 10.55 -16.58 -0.91
N TRP A 242 9.32 -16.88 -1.37
CA TRP A 242 8.99 -18.07 -2.15
C TRP A 242 9.60 -18.08 -3.57
N LEU A 243 10.16 -16.95 -4.01
CA LEU A 243 10.86 -16.82 -5.29
C LEU A 243 12.35 -17.16 -5.19
N ALA A 244 12.87 -17.43 -3.98
CA ALA A 244 14.26 -17.79 -3.78
C ALA A 244 14.65 -19.00 -4.66
N GLY A 245 15.75 -18.89 -5.40
CA GLY A 245 16.24 -19.94 -6.29
C GLY A 245 15.47 -20.10 -7.61
N SER A 246 14.44 -19.30 -7.87
CA SER A 246 13.68 -19.34 -9.14
C SER A 246 14.35 -18.60 -10.30
N GLY A 247 15.41 -17.81 -10.05
CA GLY A 247 16.01 -16.93 -11.05
C GLY A 247 15.22 -15.63 -11.30
N VAL A 248 14.10 -15.41 -10.62
CA VAL A 248 13.45 -14.09 -10.56
C VAL A 248 14.37 -13.11 -9.83
N ALA A 249 14.74 -12.04 -10.52
CA ALA A 249 15.64 -11.02 -10.01
C ALA A 249 14.90 -10.11 -9.02
N LEU A 250 15.47 -9.93 -7.81
CA LEU A 250 14.89 -9.09 -6.76
C LEU A 250 15.78 -7.88 -6.43
N ASP A 251 15.18 -6.70 -6.25
CA ASP A 251 15.84 -5.51 -5.71
C ASP A 251 16.30 -5.72 -4.27
N ALA A 252 17.16 -4.82 -3.77
CA ALA A 252 17.74 -4.94 -2.44
C ALA A 252 16.68 -4.95 -1.31
N ASP A 253 15.52 -4.34 -1.54
CA ASP A 253 14.36 -4.35 -0.64
C ASP A 253 13.44 -5.58 -0.84
N GLY A 254 13.82 -6.49 -1.75
CA GLY A 254 13.08 -7.71 -2.08
C GLY A 254 12.04 -7.55 -3.18
N ALA A 255 11.94 -6.39 -3.84
CA ALA A 255 10.96 -6.18 -4.90
C ALA A 255 11.24 -7.01 -6.16
N VAL A 256 10.19 -7.53 -6.80
CA VAL A 256 10.33 -8.25 -8.07
C VAL A 256 10.71 -7.27 -9.16
N ARG A 257 11.89 -7.47 -9.76
CA ARG A 257 12.33 -6.66 -10.89
C ARG A 257 11.60 -7.06 -12.16
N CYS A 258 10.71 -6.19 -12.62
CA CYS A 258 10.11 -6.27 -13.94
C CYS A 258 10.78 -5.34 -14.96
N ASP A 259 10.59 -5.64 -16.23
CA ASP A 259 10.75 -4.69 -17.34
C ASP A 259 9.58 -3.69 -17.39
N GLU A 260 9.61 -2.77 -18.34
CA GLU A 260 8.53 -1.78 -18.55
C GLU A 260 7.18 -2.41 -18.93
N PHE A 261 7.15 -3.70 -19.25
CA PHE A 261 5.96 -4.45 -19.65
C PHE A 261 5.43 -5.36 -18.53
N CYS A 262 5.93 -5.19 -17.30
CA CYS A 262 5.56 -5.96 -16.10
C CYS A 262 6.05 -7.43 -16.09
N GLU A 263 6.94 -7.83 -17.01
CA GLU A 263 7.52 -9.17 -17.04
C GLU A 263 8.81 -9.22 -16.19
N SER A 264 8.98 -10.27 -15.40
CA SER A 264 10.17 -10.48 -14.58
C SER A 264 11.37 -10.96 -15.42
N SER A 265 12.51 -11.20 -14.77
CA SER A 265 13.67 -11.83 -15.43
C SER A 265 13.45 -13.28 -15.87
N VAL A 266 12.35 -13.91 -15.47
CA VAL A 266 11.96 -15.25 -15.90
C VAL A 266 10.85 -15.11 -16.96
N PRO A 267 11.08 -15.58 -18.21
CA PRO A 267 10.09 -15.48 -19.28
C PRO A 267 8.75 -16.10 -18.92
N GLY A 268 7.65 -15.38 -19.19
CA GLY A 268 6.30 -15.82 -18.87
C GLY A 268 5.89 -15.65 -17.41
N VAL A 269 6.75 -15.06 -16.57
CA VAL A 269 6.44 -14.71 -15.18
C VAL A 269 6.30 -13.20 -15.07
N TYR A 270 5.11 -12.73 -14.74
CA TYR A 270 4.75 -11.31 -14.59
C TYR A 270 4.57 -10.97 -13.12
N ALA A 271 4.60 -9.69 -12.75
CA ALA A 271 4.28 -9.24 -11.40
C ALA A 271 3.44 -7.97 -11.38
N ALA A 272 2.60 -7.81 -10.36
CA ALA A 272 1.73 -6.65 -10.18
C ALA A 272 1.50 -6.30 -8.70
N GLY A 273 1.26 -5.02 -8.42
CA GLY A 273 0.95 -4.49 -7.09
C GLY A 273 2.19 -4.13 -6.27
N ASP A 274 2.05 -4.14 -4.94
CA ASP A 274 3.02 -3.58 -3.98
C ASP A 274 4.48 -4.04 -4.15
N LEU A 275 4.68 -5.26 -4.65
CA LEU A 275 5.98 -5.90 -4.77
C LEU A 275 6.69 -5.69 -6.11
N ALA A 276 6.00 -5.16 -7.12
CA ALA A 276 6.54 -5.06 -8.47
C ALA A 276 7.32 -3.75 -8.62
N SER A 277 8.59 -3.85 -9.00
CA SER A 277 9.40 -2.71 -9.42
C SER A 277 9.59 -2.71 -10.92
N TRP A 278 9.62 -1.55 -11.57
CA TRP A 278 9.83 -1.44 -13.02
C TRP A 278 10.50 -0.11 -13.39
N PRO A 279 11.21 -0.02 -14.53
CA PRO A 279 11.76 1.24 -15.00
C PRO A 279 10.61 2.19 -15.38
N HIS A 280 10.67 3.43 -14.91
CA HIS A 280 9.67 4.45 -15.25
C HIS A 280 10.35 5.65 -15.93
N PRO A 281 10.03 5.95 -17.19
CA PRO A 281 10.77 6.92 -18.00
C PRO A 281 10.80 8.31 -17.37
N ARG A 282 9.69 8.73 -16.73
CA ARG A 282 9.60 10.03 -16.04
C ARG A 282 10.58 10.18 -14.87
N TYR A 283 10.86 9.12 -14.13
CA TYR A 283 11.54 9.22 -12.84
C TYR A 283 13.02 8.84 -12.88
N GLY A 284 13.57 8.56 -14.08
CA GLY A 284 15.00 8.31 -14.28
C GLY A 284 15.54 7.07 -13.58
N GLY A 285 14.67 6.14 -13.21
CA GLY A 285 15.01 4.96 -12.43
C GLY A 285 13.85 3.98 -12.30
N ARG A 286 13.99 3.03 -11.38
CA ARG A 286 12.94 2.07 -11.06
C ARG A 286 11.99 2.66 -10.03
N VAL A 287 10.70 2.38 -10.18
CA VAL A 287 9.67 2.73 -9.20
C VAL A 287 8.99 1.49 -8.66
N ARG A 288 8.42 1.61 -7.47
CA ARG A 288 7.53 0.64 -6.84
C ARG A 288 6.44 1.41 -6.11
N LEU A 289 5.19 0.99 -6.28
CA LEU A 289 4.02 1.73 -5.79
C LEU A 289 3.15 0.83 -4.90
N GLU A 290 2.99 1.22 -3.64
CA GLU A 290 2.12 0.55 -2.65
C GLU A 290 0.73 1.21 -2.61
N HIS A 291 0.16 1.45 -3.80
CA HIS A 291 -1.10 2.18 -3.94
C HIS A 291 -2.23 1.27 -4.40
N TRP A 292 -3.41 1.49 -3.85
CA TRP A 292 -4.65 0.80 -4.22
C TRP A 292 -4.93 0.88 -5.73
N THR A 293 -4.80 2.06 -6.34
CA THR A 293 -5.01 2.24 -7.78
C THR A 293 -3.97 1.52 -8.63
N ASN A 294 -2.69 1.56 -8.22
CA ASN A 294 -1.62 0.87 -8.93
C ASN A 294 -1.86 -0.63 -8.99
N ALA A 295 -2.40 -1.25 -7.94
CA ALA A 295 -2.66 -2.68 -7.93
C ALA A 295 -3.57 -3.13 -9.08
N GLY A 296 -4.63 -2.37 -9.38
CA GLY A 296 -5.52 -2.65 -10.51
C GLY A 296 -4.92 -2.24 -11.86
N GLU A 297 -4.38 -1.02 -11.95
CA GLU A 297 -3.79 -0.50 -13.20
C GLU A 297 -2.62 -1.37 -13.70
N GLN A 298 -1.75 -1.82 -12.80
CA GLN A 298 -0.61 -2.67 -13.13
C GLN A 298 -1.04 -4.10 -13.44
N ALA A 299 -2.08 -4.63 -12.79
CA ALA A 299 -2.62 -5.95 -13.12
C ALA A 299 -3.17 -5.96 -14.56
N ALA A 300 -3.94 -4.94 -14.95
CA ALA A 300 -4.44 -4.80 -16.32
C ALA A 300 -3.31 -4.68 -17.34
N ALA A 301 -2.26 -3.89 -17.04
CA ALA A 301 -1.10 -3.75 -17.91
C ALA A 301 -0.31 -5.06 -18.05
N ALA A 302 -0.11 -5.78 -16.93
CA ALA A 302 0.55 -7.09 -16.93
C ALA A 302 -0.24 -8.11 -17.78
N VAL A 303 -1.56 -8.15 -17.66
CA VAL A 303 -2.41 -9.05 -18.46
C VAL A 303 -2.37 -8.68 -19.94
N HIS A 304 -2.47 -7.40 -20.29
CA HIS A 304 -2.32 -6.94 -21.67
C HIS A 304 -1.00 -7.45 -22.27
N ASN A 305 0.11 -7.26 -21.57
CA ASN A 305 1.44 -7.67 -22.06
C ASN A 305 1.64 -9.19 -22.06
N LEU A 306 1.06 -9.89 -21.10
CA LEU A 306 1.06 -11.36 -21.01
C LEU A 306 0.35 -12.01 -22.20
N LEU A 307 -0.76 -11.40 -22.66
CA LEU A 307 -1.55 -11.87 -23.81
C LEU A 307 -1.07 -11.30 -25.15
N ALA A 308 -0.24 -10.26 -25.13
CA ALA A 308 0.20 -9.57 -26.34
C ALA A 308 1.01 -10.50 -27.27
N GLY A 309 0.67 -10.46 -28.56
CA GLY A 309 1.53 -10.99 -29.61
C GLY A 309 2.80 -10.14 -29.81
N GLU A 310 3.69 -10.63 -30.67
CA GLU A 310 4.92 -9.92 -31.01
C GLU A 310 4.60 -8.51 -31.54
N GLY A 311 5.27 -7.49 -30.99
CA GLY A 311 5.06 -6.08 -31.35
C GLY A 311 3.82 -5.40 -30.74
N ALA A 312 2.97 -6.10 -29.99
CA ALA A 312 1.73 -5.53 -29.41
C ALA A 312 1.84 -5.13 -27.92
N ARG A 313 3.01 -5.34 -27.31
CA ARG A 313 3.29 -4.98 -25.90
C ARG A 313 3.29 -3.45 -25.72
N ARG A 314 2.85 -2.98 -24.56
CA ARG A 314 2.78 -1.55 -24.20
C ARG A 314 3.47 -1.29 -22.86
N PRO A 315 4.39 -0.31 -22.80
CA PRO A 315 5.03 0.07 -21.53
C PRO A 315 4.03 0.57 -20.49
N TYR A 316 4.19 0.15 -19.24
CA TYR A 316 3.40 0.60 -18.10
C TYR A 316 3.97 1.90 -17.51
N THR A 317 3.33 3.02 -17.84
CA THR A 317 3.78 4.38 -17.50
C THR A 317 2.67 5.19 -16.80
N PRO A 318 2.17 4.71 -15.64
CA PRO A 318 1.04 5.35 -14.95
C PRO A 318 1.42 6.72 -14.40
N VAL A 319 0.43 7.58 -14.15
CA VAL A 319 0.58 8.68 -13.19
C VAL A 319 0.17 8.16 -11.82
N PRO A 320 1.12 7.91 -10.90
CA PRO A 320 0.81 7.37 -9.59
C PRO A 320 -0.22 8.24 -8.86
N TYR A 321 -1.10 7.61 -8.11
CA TYR A 321 -2.09 8.31 -7.30
C TYR A 321 -2.39 7.55 -6.02
N PHE A 322 -2.52 8.27 -4.90
CA PHE A 322 -3.09 7.72 -3.68
C PHE A 322 -3.81 8.82 -2.89
N TRP A 323 -4.53 8.39 -1.85
CA TRP A 323 -5.15 9.29 -0.89
C TRP A 323 -5.07 8.71 0.53
N SER A 324 -5.26 9.58 1.51
CA SER A 324 -5.51 9.22 2.90
C SER A 324 -6.60 10.12 3.46
N ASP A 325 -7.44 9.56 4.34
CA ASP A 325 -8.52 10.28 5.00
C ASP A 325 -8.24 10.29 6.51
N GLN A 326 -8.06 11.47 7.09
CA GLN A 326 -7.76 11.66 8.52
C GLN A 326 -8.63 12.79 9.05
N TYR A 327 -9.45 12.52 10.08
CA TYR A 327 -10.34 13.51 10.70
C TYR A 327 -11.26 14.26 9.70
N GLY A 328 -11.74 13.56 8.67
CA GLY A 328 -12.54 14.16 7.58
C GLY A 328 -11.73 15.04 6.61
N MET A 329 -10.41 15.12 6.77
CA MET A 329 -9.50 15.75 5.81
C MET A 329 -8.97 14.72 4.84
N LYS A 330 -9.11 15.01 3.54
CA LYS A 330 -8.58 14.19 2.47
C LYS A 330 -7.24 14.75 2.00
N ILE A 331 -6.20 13.92 2.14
CA ILE A 331 -4.85 14.13 1.59
C ILE A 331 -4.77 13.35 0.28
N GLN A 332 -4.26 13.96 -0.77
CA GLN A 332 -4.11 13.31 -2.08
C GLN A 332 -2.78 13.63 -2.70
N LEU A 333 -2.21 12.66 -3.41
CA LEU A 333 -0.97 12.85 -4.13
C LEU A 333 -1.09 12.25 -5.53
N LEU A 334 -0.75 13.05 -6.54
CA LEU A 334 -0.46 12.60 -7.90
C LEU A 334 1.07 12.62 -8.09
N GLY A 335 1.61 11.65 -8.82
CA GLY A 335 3.05 11.59 -9.11
C GLY A 335 3.87 10.98 -7.97
N ARG A 336 5.14 11.38 -7.87
CA ARG A 336 6.04 10.93 -6.81
C ARG A 336 5.91 11.82 -5.57
N ALA A 337 5.92 11.16 -4.41
CA ALA A 337 5.98 11.82 -3.12
C ALA A 337 7.37 12.39 -2.83
N ALA A 338 7.51 13.06 -1.68
CA ALA A 338 8.77 13.59 -1.16
C ALA A 338 9.89 12.52 -1.04
N PRO A 339 11.18 12.90 -0.89
CA PRO A 339 11.70 14.26 -0.84
C PRO A 339 11.66 14.93 -2.21
N ALA A 340 11.14 16.16 -2.22
CA ALA A 340 11.21 17.12 -3.31
C ALA A 340 12.26 18.18 -2.93
N ASP A 341 13.03 18.69 -3.88
CA ASP A 341 13.98 19.79 -3.63
C ASP A 341 13.30 21.17 -3.73
N THR A 342 12.12 21.23 -4.34
CA THR A 342 11.34 22.44 -4.53
C THR A 342 9.85 22.16 -4.30
N VAL A 343 9.18 23.06 -3.60
CA VAL A 343 7.74 22.95 -3.29
C VAL A 343 7.10 24.32 -3.35
N GLU A 344 6.05 24.46 -4.17
CA GLU A 344 5.28 25.70 -4.36
C GLU A 344 3.80 25.44 -4.08
N PHE A 345 3.19 26.26 -3.22
CA PHE A 345 1.73 26.24 -3.01
C PHE A 345 1.07 27.08 -4.10
N VAL A 346 0.52 26.40 -5.11
CA VAL A 346 -0.12 27.03 -6.28
C VAL A 346 -1.60 27.37 -6.05
N HIS A 347 -2.16 26.91 -4.93
CA HIS A 347 -3.50 27.27 -4.48
C HIS A 347 -3.60 27.11 -2.97
N GLY A 348 -4.16 28.11 -2.27
CA GLY A 348 -4.33 28.07 -0.82
C GLY A 348 -2.99 28.01 -0.07
N SER A 349 -3.03 27.59 1.19
CA SER A 349 -1.86 27.56 2.06
C SER A 349 -1.93 26.43 3.09
N PRO A 350 -0.79 25.99 3.65
CA PRO A 350 -0.75 25.11 4.82
C PRO A 350 -1.55 25.66 6.01
N GLU A 351 -1.46 26.98 6.25
CA GLU A 351 -2.13 27.68 7.36
C GLU A 351 -3.65 27.56 7.26
N ASP A 352 -4.21 27.63 6.05
CA ASP A 352 -5.65 27.44 5.80
C ASP A 352 -6.09 25.97 5.88
N ARG A 353 -5.15 25.03 6.07
CA ARG A 353 -5.34 23.57 5.97
C ARG A 353 -6.10 23.18 4.69
N LYS A 354 -5.86 23.91 3.61
CA LYS A 354 -6.52 23.72 2.32
C LYS A 354 -5.61 24.26 1.23
N PHE A 355 -5.01 23.36 0.47
CA PHE A 355 -4.05 23.75 -0.55
C PHE A 355 -3.89 22.75 -1.69
N VAL A 356 -3.21 23.21 -2.74
CA VAL A 356 -2.54 22.40 -3.75
C VAL A 356 -1.09 22.85 -3.81
N ALA A 357 -0.17 21.89 -3.66
CA ALA A 357 1.27 22.09 -3.72
C ALA A 357 1.86 21.30 -4.89
N PHE A 358 2.70 21.95 -5.68
CA PHE A 358 3.55 21.28 -6.65
C PHE A 358 4.83 20.81 -5.97
N LEU A 359 5.29 19.61 -6.32
CA LEU A 359 6.52 18.98 -5.83
C LEU A 359 7.49 18.86 -7.00
N GLY A 360 8.70 19.40 -6.83
CA GLY A 360 9.75 19.48 -7.83
C GLY A 360 11.01 18.68 -7.45
N THR A 361 11.70 18.16 -8.45
CA THR A 361 13.03 17.56 -8.29
C THR A 361 13.86 17.79 -9.54
N GLY A 362 15.05 18.34 -9.39
CA GLY A 362 15.97 18.59 -10.51
C GLY A 362 15.37 19.49 -11.59
N GLY A 363 14.54 20.46 -11.20
CA GLY A 363 13.85 21.36 -12.14
C GLY A 363 12.67 20.74 -12.90
N MET A 364 12.21 19.54 -12.53
CA MET A 364 11.04 18.87 -13.12
C MET A 364 9.88 18.79 -12.12
N LEU A 365 8.64 18.90 -12.60
CA LEU A 365 7.46 18.60 -11.79
C LEU A 365 7.37 17.09 -11.56
N THR A 366 7.44 16.64 -10.31
CA THR A 366 7.39 15.20 -9.97
C THR A 366 6.12 14.80 -9.27
N GLY A 367 5.42 15.72 -8.60
CA GLY A 367 4.15 15.42 -7.95
C GLY A 367 3.26 16.62 -7.69
N VAL A 368 2.02 16.34 -7.34
CA VAL A 368 1.00 17.32 -6.92
C VAL A 368 0.35 16.78 -5.65
N LEU A 369 0.59 17.47 -4.53
CA LEU A 369 0.02 17.15 -3.22
C LEU A 369 -1.13 18.11 -2.94
N GLY A 370 -2.24 17.62 -2.39
CA GLY A 370 -3.32 18.50 -1.96
C GLY A 370 -3.98 18.04 -0.68
N LEU A 371 -4.51 19.03 0.03
CA LEU A 371 -5.31 18.86 1.24
C LEU A 371 -6.64 19.57 1.02
N ARG A 372 -7.75 18.86 1.23
CA ARG A 372 -9.13 19.39 1.11
C ARG A 372 -9.42 20.12 -0.22
N SER A 373 -8.76 19.69 -1.30
CA SER A 373 -8.77 20.39 -2.61
C SER A 373 -8.91 19.43 -3.80
N THR A 374 -9.61 18.31 -3.65
CA THR A 374 -9.66 17.21 -4.64
C THR A 374 -9.88 17.63 -6.09
N PRO A 375 -10.91 18.45 -6.42
CA PRO A 375 -11.13 18.79 -7.82
C PRO A 375 -9.98 19.58 -8.43
N LYS A 376 -9.25 20.36 -7.63
CA LYS A 376 -8.09 21.15 -8.08
C LYS A 376 -6.87 20.27 -8.28
N VAL A 377 -6.61 19.33 -7.37
CA VAL A 377 -5.52 18.33 -7.53
C VAL A 377 -5.71 17.57 -8.85
N MET A 378 -6.91 17.05 -9.11
CA MET A 378 -7.17 16.22 -10.29
C MET A 378 -6.98 16.98 -11.61
N ARG A 379 -7.21 18.30 -11.66
CA ARG A 379 -6.97 19.13 -12.86
C ARG A 379 -5.51 19.12 -13.30
N HIS A 380 -4.57 18.85 -12.39
CA HIS A 380 -3.13 18.86 -12.69
C HIS A 380 -2.58 17.49 -13.09
N ARG A 381 -3.39 16.41 -13.14
CA ARG A 381 -2.94 15.07 -13.54
C ARG A 381 -2.25 15.06 -14.91
N ALA A 382 -2.77 15.82 -15.88
CA ALA A 382 -2.20 15.89 -17.23
C ALA A 382 -0.77 16.47 -17.26
N LEU A 383 -0.38 17.30 -16.27
CA LEU A 383 1.00 17.80 -16.15
C LEU A 383 1.99 16.70 -15.76
N LEU A 384 1.49 15.59 -15.25
CA LEU A 384 2.28 14.44 -14.81
C LEU A 384 2.27 13.29 -15.83
N ALA A 385 1.43 13.37 -16.88
CA ALA A 385 1.39 12.37 -17.94
C ALA A 385 2.66 12.39 -18.80
N GLU A 386 3.20 13.59 -19.08
CA GLU A 386 4.42 13.78 -19.88
C GLU A 386 5.47 14.58 -19.10
N PRO A 387 6.78 14.35 -19.30
CA PRO A 387 7.84 15.11 -18.65
C PRO A 387 7.59 16.62 -18.76
N THR A 388 7.38 17.28 -17.63
CA THR A 388 7.03 18.71 -17.57
C THR A 388 8.03 19.43 -16.68
N THR A 389 8.65 20.48 -17.20
CA THR A 389 9.60 21.29 -16.43
C THR A 389 8.87 22.06 -15.33
N TRP A 390 9.58 22.39 -14.26
CA TRP A 390 9.04 23.19 -13.16
C TRP A 390 8.53 24.55 -13.64
N ALA A 391 9.26 25.22 -14.54
CA ALA A 391 8.87 26.50 -15.11
C ALA A 391 7.57 26.39 -15.91
N ASP A 392 7.44 25.38 -16.79
CA ASP A 392 6.23 25.16 -17.58
C ASP A 392 5.02 24.82 -16.70
N ALA A 393 5.23 24.02 -15.65
CA ALA A 393 4.18 23.68 -14.70
C ALA A 393 3.62 24.94 -14.03
N LEU A 394 4.48 25.83 -13.55
CA LEU A 394 4.06 27.08 -12.90
C LEU A 394 3.39 28.05 -13.88
N ALA A 395 3.90 28.15 -15.11
CA ALA A 395 3.30 29.02 -16.13
C ALA A 395 1.83 28.65 -16.42
N ARG A 396 1.51 27.35 -16.44
CA ARG A 396 0.14 26.84 -16.69
C ARG A 396 -0.86 27.09 -15.57
N VAL A 397 -0.42 27.47 -14.37
CA VAL A 397 -1.31 27.76 -13.24
C VAL A 397 -1.44 29.27 -12.99
N ARG A 398 -0.46 30.05 -13.45
CA ARG A 398 -0.43 31.51 -13.30
C ARG A 398 -1.06 32.26 -14.48
N GLY A 399 -1.16 31.62 -15.65
CA GLY A 399 -2.02 32.07 -16.77
C GLY A 399 -3.40 31.45 -16.68
#